data_AF-A0ABD7NBF3-F1
#
_entry.id   AF-A0ABD7NBF3-F1
#
_cell.length_a   1.000
_cell.length_b   1.000
_cell.length_c   1.000
_cell.angle_alpha   90.00
_cell.angle_beta   90.00
_cell.angle_gamma   90.00
#
_symmetry.space_group_name_H-M   'P 1'
#
loop_
_entity.id
_entity.type
_entity.pdbx_description
1 polymer ?
#
loop_
_entity_poly.entity_id
_entity_poly.type
_entity_poly.pdbx_seq_one_letter_code
_entity_poly.pdbx_strand_id
1 'polypeptide(L)'
;MSAIKNGIINTYEAAKYCQSINETSSSLIERKLSEFGPKKSKDGRFQIGYMLSFPLLSYVKMHNDGSYEIDKGIIRYRLKLLPDTKRQAVIYLFSNHFSVSEGAKTEELISKIDGKHMMQLSNGIVPVDNYFSSKTYPWAINASNSLSDKIRKDAINEVLSQVCALDIVDQQKIRAVSVPGEVHYTFPDFFNGMGYRGEMQLTDYSENSIKRFRNYLFDKYKNIKSLNDTLGSEYRSFNEINPPSKNINTVHLNNFFEHLDYASSGRLAIYGWAAGNGQGPAKVRIFIDGKDVGYAESGLSRMDVYQTIPTLDTSAVGYRYYLDFRKMSKGIHVVDVVHDDNGKLTLMKSIDVPVMDRQQTKPVRVGEGIKLPEEKSMKFWNDYPETLQPVYYNPLSEEFYNFRKKEVAREIQKYADIVSSSCIGRDRTFSHQIAPMFNADWNEEKIAVEDSLKKNNHYNIGLNAYGSAFYGDYIFNWLKTSGIESYGIPEVHPMVENEEIIYDALEHHHNNGAIFISPYYLEMKPESFGVDKEHKKFSINENNTNYYSSSFYHALSRIMKE
;
A
#
# COMPACT_ATOMS: atom_id res chain seq x y z
N MET A 1 25.71 -21.06 -7.35
CA MET A 1 25.67 -22.52 -7.10
C MET A 1 26.80 -22.98 -6.19
N SER A 2 27.98 -22.37 -6.28
CA SER A 2 29.15 -22.82 -5.53
C SER A 2 29.01 -22.73 -4.02
N ALA A 3 28.37 -21.69 -3.46
CA ALA A 3 28.11 -21.62 -2.02
C ALA A 3 27.34 -22.84 -1.48
N ILE A 4 26.27 -23.25 -2.19
CA ILE A 4 25.46 -24.43 -1.85
C ILE A 4 26.31 -25.71 -1.88
N LYS A 5 27.16 -25.85 -2.90
CA LYS A 5 28.05 -27.02 -3.04
C LYS A 5 29.11 -27.11 -1.93
N ASN A 6 29.50 -25.97 -1.36
CA ASN A 6 30.43 -25.89 -0.22
C ASN A 6 29.72 -26.02 1.13
N GLY A 7 28.42 -26.37 1.16
CA GLY A 7 27.67 -26.58 2.39
C GLY A 7 27.35 -25.29 3.16
N ILE A 8 27.51 -24.11 2.55
CA ILE A 8 27.13 -22.85 3.17
C ILE A 8 25.60 -22.81 3.27
N ILE A 9 25.09 -22.45 4.45
CA ILE A 9 23.66 -22.38 4.76
C ILE A 9 23.20 -20.99 5.17
N ASN A 10 24.10 -20.05 5.43
CA ASN A 10 23.70 -18.68 5.74
C ASN A 10 23.71 -17.81 4.47
N THR A 11 22.66 -17.00 4.27
CA THR A 11 22.51 -16.16 3.07
C THR A 11 23.60 -15.10 2.95
N TYR A 12 24.02 -14.48 4.07
CA TYR A 12 25.09 -13.47 4.09
C TYR A 12 26.47 -14.09 3.85
N GLU A 13 26.73 -15.27 4.44
CA GLU A 13 27.98 -16.02 4.18
C GLU A 13 28.05 -16.47 2.71
N ALA A 14 26.94 -16.96 2.16
CA ALA A 14 26.87 -17.35 0.75
C ALA A 14 27.10 -16.16 -0.18
N ALA A 15 26.56 -14.98 0.15
CA ALA A 15 26.81 -13.75 -0.61
C ALA A 15 28.29 -13.36 -0.56
N LYS A 16 28.92 -13.36 0.62
CA LYS A 16 30.35 -13.06 0.79
C LYS A 16 31.24 -14.05 0.03
N TYR A 17 30.93 -15.35 0.11
CA TYR A 17 31.66 -16.40 -0.61
C TYR A 17 31.52 -16.25 -2.12
N CYS A 18 30.30 -16.10 -2.65
CA CYS A 18 30.08 -15.92 -4.08
C CYS A 18 30.76 -14.64 -4.61
N GLN A 19 30.81 -13.59 -3.79
CA GLN A 19 31.55 -12.36 -4.11
C GLN A 19 33.07 -12.60 -4.19
N SER A 20 33.65 -13.38 -3.27
CA SER A 20 35.10 -13.63 -3.25
C SER A 20 35.59 -14.45 -4.45
N ILE A 21 34.73 -15.31 -5.01
CA ILE A 21 35.00 -16.07 -6.24
C ILE A 21 34.42 -15.41 -7.51
N ASN A 22 33.83 -14.20 -7.37
CA ASN A 22 33.24 -13.44 -8.47
C ASN A 22 32.15 -14.20 -9.27
N GLU A 23 31.37 -15.06 -8.61
CA GLU A 23 30.25 -15.82 -9.21
C GLU A 23 28.92 -15.15 -8.87
N THR A 24 27.98 -15.06 -9.82
CA THR A 24 26.61 -14.56 -9.57
C THR A 24 25.58 -15.69 -9.48
N SER A 25 24.33 -15.35 -9.13
CA SER A 25 23.21 -16.28 -9.11
C SER A 25 22.59 -16.54 -10.50
N SER A 26 23.20 -16.08 -11.60
CA SER A 26 22.63 -16.16 -12.95
C SER A 26 22.21 -17.58 -13.36
N SER A 27 23.03 -18.58 -13.07
CA SER A 27 22.72 -20.00 -13.34
C SER A 27 21.52 -20.52 -12.52
N LEU A 28 21.36 -20.05 -11.28
CA LEU A 28 20.21 -20.39 -10.45
C LEU A 28 18.93 -19.74 -10.98
N ILE A 29 19.01 -18.46 -11.39
CA ILE A 29 17.90 -17.73 -12.01
C ILE A 29 17.46 -18.45 -13.28
N GLU A 30 18.39 -18.75 -14.18
CA GLU A 30 18.05 -19.39 -15.46
C GLU A 30 17.43 -20.76 -15.24
N ARG A 31 17.99 -21.58 -14.33
CA ARG A 31 17.41 -22.89 -13.99
C ARG A 31 15.99 -22.75 -13.46
N LYS A 32 15.76 -21.86 -12.49
CA LYS A 32 14.46 -21.73 -11.84
C LYS A 32 13.39 -21.17 -12.77
N LEU A 33 13.73 -20.14 -13.55
CA LEU A 33 12.79 -19.50 -14.47
C LEU A 33 12.48 -20.34 -15.70
N SER A 34 13.34 -21.30 -16.06
CA SER A 34 13.06 -22.24 -17.16
C SER A 34 12.00 -23.29 -16.81
N GLU A 35 11.67 -23.48 -15.53
CA GLU A 35 10.58 -24.38 -15.09
C GLU A 35 9.21 -23.92 -15.61
N PHE A 36 9.04 -22.59 -15.76
CA PHE A 36 7.81 -22.00 -16.28
C PHE A 36 7.68 -22.08 -17.81
N GLY A 37 8.77 -22.35 -18.52
CA GLY A 37 8.77 -22.48 -19.98
C GLY A 37 9.82 -21.61 -20.68
N PRO A 38 9.64 -21.32 -21.98
CA PRO A 38 10.57 -20.50 -22.75
C PRO A 38 10.67 -19.06 -22.22
N LYS A 39 11.67 -18.31 -22.67
CA LYS A 39 11.88 -16.92 -22.24
C LYS A 39 10.73 -15.99 -22.63
N LYS A 40 10.13 -16.24 -23.80
CA LYS A 40 8.94 -15.58 -24.31
C LYS A 40 7.86 -16.65 -24.49
N SER A 41 6.60 -16.30 -24.24
CA SER A 41 5.46 -17.16 -24.55
C SER A 41 5.44 -17.53 -26.02
N LYS A 42 4.69 -18.58 -26.38
CA LYS A 42 4.65 -19.10 -27.75
C LYS A 42 4.10 -18.07 -28.74
N ASP A 43 3.15 -17.25 -28.31
CA ASP A 43 2.58 -16.12 -29.06
C ASP A 43 3.45 -14.84 -29.00
N GLY A 44 4.49 -14.83 -28.16
CA GLY A 44 5.39 -13.70 -27.96
C GLY A 44 4.83 -12.52 -27.14
N ARG A 45 3.62 -12.63 -26.58
CA ARG A 45 2.98 -11.56 -25.79
C ARG A 45 3.57 -11.42 -24.38
N PHE A 46 4.03 -12.52 -23.78
CA PHE A 46 4.62 -12.54 -22.45
C PHE A 46 6.11 -12.86 -22.48
N GLN A 47 6.84 -12.37 -21.49
CA GLN A 47 8.25 -12.66 -21.30
C GLN A 47 8.56 -12.81 -19.80
N ILE A 48 9.27 -13.89 -19.44
CA ILE A 48 9.75 -14.08 -18.07
C ILE A 48 11.12 -13.42 -17.89
N GLY A 49 11.11 -12.36 -17.08
CA GLY A 49 12.29 -11.71 -16.52
C GLY A 49 12.50 -12.04 -15.04
N TYR A 50 13.22 -11.17 -14.35
CA TYR A 50 13.41 -11.25 -12.90
C TYR A 50 13.44 -9.85 -12.27
N MET A 51 13.21 -9.78 -10.97
CA MET A 51 13.35 -8.53 -10.23
C MET A 51 14.77 -8.43 -9.63
N LEU A 52 15.50 -7.37 -9.98
CA LEU A 52 16.80 -7.05 -9.41
C LEU A 52 16.61 -5.97 -8.35
N SER A 53 16.33 -6.40 -7.12
CA SER A 53 16.09 -5.47 -6.01
C SER A 53 17.40 -4.88 -5.50
N PHE A 54 17.39 -3.65 -4.99
CA PHE A 54 18.52 -2.95 -4.37
C PHE A 54 18.07 -2.43 -3.01
N PRO A 55 18.28 -3.21 -1.93
CA PRO A 55 18.06 -2.73 -0.56
C PRO A 55 19.08 -1.65 -0.19
N LEU A 56 18.71 -0.39 -0.35
CA LEU A 56 19.66 0.73 -0.39
C LEU A 56 20.45 0.87 0.92
N LEU A 57 19.79 0.70 2.07
CA LEU A 57 20.45 0.81 3.38
C LEU A 57 21.42 -0.35 3.66
N SER A 58 21.32 -1.47 2.95
CA SER A 58 22.25 -2.59 3.11
C SER A 58 23.65 -2.29 2.54
N TYR A 59 23.78 -1.26 1.72
CA TYR A 59 25.07 -0.83 1.13
C TYR A 59 25.77 0.22 1.97
N VAL A 60 25.20 0.61 3.12
CA VAL A 60 25.66 1.75 3.89
C VAL A 60 26.41 1.24 5.11
N LYS A 61 27.68 1.63 5.21
CA LYS A 61 28.49 1.43 6.40
C LYS A 61 28.41 2.67 7.26
N MET A 62 27.61 2.60 8.30
CA MET A 62 27.41 3.68 9.27
C MET A 62 28.51 3.67 10.35
N HIS A 63 28.89 4.86 10.80
CA HIS A 63 29.76 5.08 11.95
C HIS A 63 28.99 5.74 13.10
N ASN A 64 29.50 5.60 14.32
CA ASN A 64 28.82 6.10 15.54
C ASN A 64 28.70 7.64 15.59
N ASP A 65 29.53 8.35 14.85
CA ASP A 65 29.50 9.81 14.74
C ASP A 65 28.51 10.33 13.68
N GLY A 66 27.81 9.42 13.00
CA GLY A 66 26.85 9.74 11.93
C GLY A 66 27.48 9.87 10.55
N SER A 67 28.80 9.75 10.41
CA SER A 67 29.45 9.60 9.12
C SER A 67 29.12 8.23 8.49
N TYR A 68 29.15 8.15 7.17
CA TYR A 68 28.87 6.91 6.45
C TYR A 68 29.61 6.82 5.13
N GLU A 69 29.80 5.57 4.69
CA GLU A 69 30.33 5.22 3.39
C GLU A 69 29.34 4.31 2.65
N ILE A 70 29.23 4.46 1.34
CA ILE A 70 28.48 3.53 0.48
C ILE A 70 29.45 2.49 -0.07
N ASP A 71 29.16 1.22 0.17
CA ASP A 71 29.90 0.10 -0.38
C ASP A 71 29.60 -0.08 -1.88
N LYS A 72 30.37 0.67 -2.68
CA LYS A 72 30.31 0.63 -4.15
C LYS A 72 30.63 -0.76 -4.71
N GLY A 73 31.41 -1.56 -3.98
CA GLY A 73 31.84 -2.89 -4.40
C GLY A 73 30.69 -3.89 -4.37
N ILE A 74 29.86 -3.86 -3.32
CA ILE A 74 28.66 -4.70 -3.22
C ILE A 74 27.64 -4.31 -4.31
N ILE A 75 27.45 -3.01 -4.57
CA ILE A 75 26.57 -2.54 -5.65
C ILE A 75 27.05 -3.08 -7.01
N ARG A 76 28.34 -2.93 -7.31
CA ARG A 76 28.95 -3.42 -8.57
C ARG A 76 28.79 -4.93 -8.73
N TYR A 77 29.06 -5.68 -7.67
CA TYR A 77 28.91 -7.13 -7.68
C TYR A 77 27.46 -7.55 -7.91
N ARG A 78 26.49 -6.84 -7.32
CA ARG A 78 25.06 -7.11 -7.54
C ARG A 78 24.63 -6.79 -8.98
N LEU A 79 25.13 -5.69 -9.54
CA LEU A 79 24.85 -5.30 -10.93
C LEU A 79 25.41 -6.28 -11.95
N LYS A 80 26.48 -7.01 -11.62
CA LYS A 80 27.05 -8.09 -12.46
C LYS A 80 26.00 -9.14 -12.87
N LEU A 81 24.92 -9.29 -12.10
CA LEU A 81 23.85 -10.20 -12.47
C LEU A 81 23.21 -9.85 -13.83
N LEU A 82 23.16 -8.57 -14.23
CA LEU A 82 22.62 -8.11 -15.52
C LEU A 82 23.43 -8.62 -16.74
N PRO A 83 24.76 -8.44 -16.82
CA PRO A 83 25.55 -9.03 -17.90
C PRO A 83 25.56 -10.56 -17.86
N ASP A 84 25.58 -11.17 -16.67
CA ASP A 84 25.64 -12.63 -16.52
C ASP A 84 24.33 -13.35 -16.89
N THR A 85 23.22 -12.63 -17.01
CA THR A 85 21.92 -13.17 -17.42
C THR A 85 21.52 -12.74 -18.82
N LYS A 86 20.75 -13.62 -19.47
CA LYS A 86 20.14 -13.36 -20.79
C LYS A 86 18.69 -12.89 -20.68
N ARG A 87 18.17 -12.69 -19.46
CA ARG A 87 16.78 -12.28 -19.20
C ARG A 87 16.72 -10.79 -18.90
N GLN A 88 15.59 -10.17 -19.22
CA GLN A 88 15.32 -8.79 -18.82
C GLN A 88 15.05 -8.70 -17.32
N ALA A 89 15.28 -7.52 -16.77
CA ALA A 89 15.10 -7.24 -15.36
C ALA A 89 14.18 -6.04 -15.13
N VAL A 90 13.45 -6.09 -14.03
CA VAL A 90 12.89 -4.91 -13.37
C VAL A 90 13.78 -4.59 -12.19
N ILE A 91 14.32 -3.37 -12.12
CA ILE A 91 15.10 -2.93 -10.96
C ILE A 91 14.14 -2.44 -9.89
N TYR A 92 14.34 -2.87 -8.65
CA TYR A 92 13.57 -2.34 -7.52
C TYR A 92 14.50 -1.61 -6.55
N LEU A 93 14.50 -0.28 -6.58
CA LEU A 93 15.26 0.52 -5.64
C LEU A 93 14.41 0.69 -4.38
N PHE A 94 14.78 0.03 -3.29
CA PHE A 94 13.95 0.06 -2.09
C PHE A 94 14.67 0.46 -0.82
N SER A 95 14.03 1.40 -0.13
CA SER A 95 14.38 1.85 1.21
C SER A 95 13.11 2.35 1.90
N ASN A 96 12.10 1.48 1.93
CA ASN A 96 10.86 1.72 2.65
C ASN A 96 11.08 1.51 4.16
N HIS A 97 10.02 1.17 4.86
CA HIS A 97 10.02 1.00 6.30
C HIS A 97 10.70 -0.29 6.77
N PHE A 98 10.94 -1.29 5.91
CA PHE A 98 11.58 -2.55 6.31
C PHE A 98 13.08 -2.42 6.53
N SER A 99 13.59 -3.09 7.56
CA SER A 99 15.02 -3.29 7.77
C SER A 99 15.61 -4.25 6.74
N VAL A 100 16.74 -3.88 6.14
CA VAL A 100 17.39 -4.65 5.08
C VAL A 100 18.86 -4.95 5.35
N SER A 101 19.49 -4.22 6.27
CA SER A 101 20.87 -4.51 6.68
C SER A 101 20.96 -5.77 7.56
N GLU A 102 22.14 -6.38 7.63
CA GLU A 102 22.40 -7.57 8.45
C GLU A 102 22.06 -7.29 9.93
N GLY A 103 20.96 -7.89 10.40
CA GLY A 103 20.43 -7.68 11.75
C GLY A 103 19.89 -6.27 12.02
N ALA A 104 19.51 -5.52 10.98
CA ALA A 104 19.00 -4.15 11.06
C ALA A 104 19.99 -3.12 11.67
N LYS A 105 21.30 -3.41 11.66
CA LYS A 105 22.33 -2.59 12.31
C LYS A 105 22.39 -1.16 11.77
N THR A 106 22.28 -0.99 10.45
CA THR A 106 22.31 0.34 9.81
C THR A 106 21.10 1.16 10.24
N GLU A 107 19.90 0.57 10.16
CA GLU A 107 18.64 1.20 10.54
C GLU A 107 18.61 1.55 12.03
N GLU A 108 19.06 0.63 12.89
CA GLU A 108 19.16 0.88 14.33
C GLU A 108 20.11 2.06 14.63
N LEU A 109 21.26 2.14 13.97
CA LEU A 109 22.20 3.23 14.19
C LEU A 109 21.66 4.58 13.68
N ILE A 110 21.01 4.62 12.51
CA ILE A 110 20.31 5.82 12.01
C ILE A 110 19.23 6.25 13.02
N SER A 111 18.44 5.31 13.53
CA SER A 111 17.36 5.61 14.50
C SER A 111 17.88 6.21 15.81
N LYS A 112 19.06 5.78 16.27
CA LYS A 112 19.70 6.31 17.49
C LYS A 112 20.31 7.70 17.26
N ILE A 113 20.96 7.91 16.12
CA ILE A 113 21.65 9.18 15.81
C ILE A 113 20.66 10.27 15.42
N ASP A 114 19.62 9.94 14.66
CA ASP A 114 18.69 10.91 14.07
C ASP A 114 17.21 10.60 14.37
N GLY A 115 16.94 10.09 15.59
CA GLY A 115 15.61 9.68 16.03
C GLY A 115 14.55 10.80 15.98
N LYS A 116 14.96 12.07 16.00
CA LYS A 116 14.07 13.23 15.85
C LYS A 116 13.41 13.32 14.45
N HIS A 117 13.97 12.66 13.44
CA HIS A 117 13.42 12.55 12.09
C HIS A 117 12.76 11.19 11.84
N MET A 118 12.28 10.55 12.90
CA MET A 118 11.35 9.43 12.82
C MET A 118 9.92 9.92 13.08
N MET A 119 8.96 9.26 12.44
CA MET A 119 7.56 9.56 12.66
C MET A 119 7.15 9.22 14.09
N GLN A 120 6.34 10.09 14.68
CA GLN A 120 5.89 9.96 16.06
C GLN A 120 4.37 9.91 16.12
N LEU A 121 3.86 9.15 17.08
CA LEU A 121 2.48 9.25 17.55
C LEU A 121 2.28 10.58 18.30
N SER A 122 1.02 10.95 18.55
CA SER A 122 0.68 12.20 19.27
C SER A 122 1.24 12.28 20.70
N ASN A 123 1.57 11.14 21.31
CA ASN A 123 2.23 11.05 22.62
C ASN A 123 3.78 11.04 22.54
N GLY A 124 4.36 11.24 21.35
CA GLY A 124 5.81 11.26 21.13
C GLY A 124 6.45 9.88 20.95
N ILE A 125 5.70 8.79 21.08
CA ILE A 125 6.22 7.44 20.88
C ILE A 125 6.50 7.21 19.38
N VAL A 126 7.68 6.64 19.09
CA VAL A 126 8.05 6.18 17.74
C VAL A 126 7.59 4.72 17.59
N PRO A 127 6.62 4.41 16.71
CA PRO A 127 6.07 3.05 16.58
C PRO A 127 6.99 2.18 15.72
N VAL A 128 8.15 1.77 16.26
CA VAL A 128 8.97 0.70 15.68
C VAL A 128 8.23 -0.62 15.89
N ASP A 129 8.06 -1.40 14.82
CA ASP A 129 7.28 -2.63 14.84
C ASP A 129 8.05 -3.78 14.17
N ASN A 130 7.41 -4.94 14.04
CA ASN A 130 7.89 -6.05 13.23
C ASN A 130 6.82 -6.45 12.21
N TYR A 131 7.28 -6.88 11.05
CA TYR A 131 6.46 -7.50 10.02
C TYR A 131 7.12 -8.81 9.61
N PHE A 132 6.50 -9.93 9.99
CA PHE A 132 7.16 -11.23 10.06
C PHE A 132 8.49 -11.14 10.85
N SER A 133 9.59 -11.68 10.33
CA SER A 133 10.91 -11.59 10.95
C SER A 133 11.60 -10.22 10.80
N SER A 134 11.05 -9.29 10.04
CA SER A 134 11.71 -8.02 9.68
C SER A 134 11.27 -6.88 10.59
N LYS A 135 12.21 -6.11 11.14
CA LYS A 135 11.88 -4.87 11.87
C LYS A 135 11.38 -3.81 10.89
N THR A 136 10.47 -2.97 11.35
CA THR A 136 9.99 -1.81 10.61
C THR A 136 10.34 -0.51 11.34
N TYR A 137 10.85 0.46 10.60
CA TYR A 137 11.27 1.76 11.12
C TYR A 137 10.41 2.87 10.49
N PRO A 138 9.75 3.70 11.31
CA PRO A 138 8.87 4.76 10.82
C PRO A 138 9.67 6.00 10.43
N TRP A 139 10.32 5.96 9.27
CA TRP A 139 11.12 7.08 8.77
C TRP A 139 10.24 8.27 8.39
N ALA A 140 10.57 9.48 8.84
CA ALA A 140 9.77 10.65 8.49
C ALA A 140 9.78 10.93 6.97
N ILE A 141 8.59 11.19 6.42
CA ILE A 141 8.37 11.54 5.01
C ILE A 141 8.70 13.02 4.80
N ASN A 142 9.31 13.36 3.66
CA ASN A 142 9.74 14.71 3.29
C ASN A 142 10.65 15.41 4.32
N ALA A 143 11.33 14.66 5.18
CA ALA A 143 12.30 15.16 6.15
C ALA A 143 13.63 15.52 5.48
N SER A 144 13.60 16.55 4.64
CA SER A 144 14.77 16.97 3.85
C SER A 144 15.97 17.24 4.76
N ASN A 145 17.14 16.71 4.36
CA ASN A 145 18.39 16.79 5.11
C ASN A 145 18.48 15.93 6.38
N SER A 146 17.47 15.10 6.70
CA SER A 146 17.64 14.04 7.69
C SER A 146 18.74 13.07 7.25
N LEU A 147 19.29 12.33 8.20
CA LEU A 147 20.31 11.33 7.92
C LEU A 147 19.75 10.24 6.99
N SER A 148 18.51 9.79 7.23
CA SER A 148 17.83 8.81 6.38
C SER A 148 17.60 9.31 4.95
N ASP A 149 17.18 10.57 4.77
CA ASP A 149 16.96 11.18 3.45
C ASP A 149 18.27 11.25 2.64
N LYS A 150 19.35 11.74 3.27
CA LYS A 150 20.68 11.85 2.64
C LYS A 150 21.22 10.50 2.21
N ILE A 151 21.25 9.53 3.13
CA ILE A 151 21.78 8.18 2.86
C ILE A 151 21.02 7.51 1.71
N ARG A 152 19.69 7.61 1.70
CA ARG A 152 18.86 7.02 0.62
C ARG A 152 19.16 7.62 -0.73
N LYS A 153 19.27 8.95 -0.80
CA LYS A 153 19.57 9.66 -2.05
C LYS A 153 20.98 9.34 -2.54
N ASP A 154 21.96 9.33 -1.66
CA ASP A 154 23.34 8.99 -2.03
C ASP A 154 23.44 7.54 -2.52
N ALA A 155 22.77 6.60 -1.85
CA ALA A 155 22.74 5.20 -2.27
C ALA A 155 22.04 5.02 -3.63
N ILE A 156 20.91 5.70 -3.88
CA ILE A 156 20.24 5.68 -5.19
C ILE A 156 21.15 6.27 -6.27
N ASN A 157 21.76 7.42 -6.01
CA ASN A 157 22.66 8.06 -6.96
C ASN A 157 23.86 7.16 -7.30
N GLU A 158 24.43 6.46 -6.33
CA GLU A 158 25.52 5.51 -6.58
C GLU A 158 25.05 4.31 -7.41
N VAL A 159 23.89 3.73 -7.10
CA VAL A 159 23.32 2.63 -7.90
C VAL A 159 23.05 3.09 -9.34
N LEU A 160 22.41 4.25 -9.53
CA LEU A 160 22.11 4.79 -10.86
C LEU A 160 23.37 5.12 -11.64
N SER A 161 24.38 5.71 -11.00
CA SER A 161 25.68 5.98 -11.62
C SER A 161 26.30 4.70 -12.20
N GLN A 162 26.31 3.62 -11.42
CA GLN A 162 26.84 2.33 -11.88
C GLN A 162 25.96 1.66 -12.94
N VAL A 163 24.63 1.77 -12.83
CA VAL A 163 23.69 1.29 -13.86
C VAL A 163 23.94 2.00 -15.20
N CYS A 164 24.09 3.32 -15.17
CA CYS A 164 24.32 4.13 -16.38
C CYS A 164 25.72 3.96 -16.97
N ALA A 165 26.66 3.39 -16.21
CA ALA A 165 27.99 3.02 -16.68
C ALA A 165 28.06 1.61 -17.32
N LEU A 166 26.98 0.82 -17.25
CA LEU A 166 26.92 -0.48 -17.95
C LEU A 166 26.95 -0.31 -19.46
N ASP A 167 27.35 -1.36 -20.17
CA ASP A 167 27.22 -1.39 -21.63
C ASP A 167 25.75 -1.22 -22.06
N ILE A 168 25.53 -0.56 -23.20
CA ILE A 168 24.18 -0.24 -23.70
C ILE A 168 23.30 -1.50 -23.84
N VAL A 169 23.90 -2.64 -24.16
CA VAL A 169 23.21 -3.94 -24.28
C VAL A 169 22.63 -4.38 -22.94
N ASP A 170 23.33 -4.14 -21.83
CA ASP A 170 22.85 -4.47 -20.49
C ASP A 170 21.85 -3.45 -19.96
N GLN A 171 22.05 -2.17 -20.27
CA GLN A 171 21.06 -1.12 -19.97
C GLN A 171 19.72 -1.39 -20.65
N GLN A 172 19.73 -1.95 -21.86
CA GLN A 172 18.52 -2.36 -22.60
C GLN A 172 17.81 -3.56 -21.98
N LYS A 173 18.46 -4.34 -21.10
CA LYS A 173 17.78 -5.41 -20.34
C LYS A 173 16.87 -4.86 -19.24
N ILE A 174 17.04 -3.59 -18.84
CA ILE A 174 16.24 -2.96 -17.79
C ILE A 174 14.91 -2.49 -18.37
N ARG A 175 13.85 -3.25 -18.06
CA ARG A 175 12.49 -2.99 -18.54
C ARG A 175 11.81 -1.86 -17.78
N ALA A 176 12.02 -1.81 -16.47
CA ALA A 176 11.46 -0.82 -15.56
C ALA A 176 12.32 -0.67 -14.31
N VAL A 177 12.15 0.46 -13.61
CA VAL A 177 12.72 0.75 -12.30
C VAL A 177 11.61 1.22 -11.38
N SER A 178 11.38 0.53 -10.26
CA SER A 178 10.42 0.95 -9.23
C SER A 178 11.10 1.66 -8.07
N VAL A 179 10.43 2.69 -7.52
CA VAL A 179 10.94 3.54 -6.44
C VAL A 179 9.88 3.92 -5.41
N PRO A 180 10.31 4.33 -4.20
CA PRO A 180 11.42 3.77 -3.41
C PRO A 180 10.95 2.55 -2.57
N GLY A 181 9.86 1.90 -2.99
CA GLY A 181 9.05 1.00 -2.16
C GLY A 181 7.84 1.72 -1.57
N GLU A 182 7.06 1.01 -0.76
CA GLU A 182 5.82 1.52 -0.17
C GLU A 182 6.08 2.73 0.75
N VAL A 183 5.59 3.90 0.34
CA VAL A 183 5.67 5.13 1.12
C VAL A 183 4.30 5.43 1.70
N HIS A 184 4.18 5.37 3.01
CA HIS A 184 2.97 5.71 3.74
C HIS A 184 3.34 6.15 5.16
N TYR A 185 2.39 6.79 5.84
CA TYR A 185 2.54 7.02 7.27
C TYR A 185 2.40 5.70 8.02
N THR A 186 3.17 5.53 9.08
CA THR A 186 3.09 4.36 9.95
C THR A 186 2.05 4.56 11.05
N PHE A 187 1.66 3.46 11.66
CA PHE A 187 0.75 3.40 12.79
C PHE A 187 1.06 2.11 13.57
N PRO A 188 0.60 2.00 14.83
CA PRO A 188 0.84 0.80 15.64
C PRO A 188 0.20 -0.44 15.02
N ASP A 189 0.85 -1.60 15.22
CA ASP A 189 0.41 -2.90 14.71
C ASP A 189 0.19 -2.84 13.19
N PHE A 190 1.25 -2.58 12.43
CA PHE A 190 1.13 -2.38 10.98
C PHE A 190 0.45 -3.58 10.30
N PHE A 191 0.71 -4.80 10.78
CA PHE A 191 0.17 -6.03 10.21
C PHE A 191 -1.36 -6.11 10.34
N ASN A 192 -1.95 -5.80 11.50
CA ASN A 192 -3.40 -5.93 11.73
C ASN A 192 -4.15 -4.59 11.74
N GLY A 193 -3.43 -3.48 11.77
CA GLY A 193 -3.93 -2.14 12.04
C GLY A 193 -4.37 -1.36 10.81
N MET A 194 -4.42 -1.95 9.61
CA MET A 194 -4.74 -1.22 8.36
C MET A 194 -6.17 -0.65 8.33
N GLY A 195 -7.10 -1.25 9.06
CA GLY A 195 -8.53 -0.96 8.96
C GLY A 195 -9.10 -0.05 10.07
N TYR A 196 -10.39 -0.28 10.38
CA TYR A 196 -11.22 0.55 11.26
C TYR A 196 -11.31 0.04 12.71
N ARG A 197 -10.42 -0.87 13.11
CA ARG A 197 -10.42 -1.46 14.45
C ARG A 197 -9.76 -0.54 15.48
N GLY A 198 -10.31 -0.52 16.69
CA GLY A 198 -9.76 0.21 17.83
C GLY A 198 -9.77 1.72 17.67
N GLU A 199 -8.86 2.40 18.35
CA GLU A 199 -8.69 3.85 18.26
C GLU A 199 -7.89 4.25 17.01
N MET A 200 -8.29 5.34 16.35
CA MET A 200 -7.53 5.88 15.22
C MET A 200 -6.24 6.53 15.72
N GLN A 201 -5.14 5.78 15.63
CA GLN A 201 -3.80 6.30 15.91
C GLN A 201 -3.05 6.56 14.61
N LEU A 202 -2.47 7.77 14.50
CA LEU A 202 -1.75 8.23 13.32
C LEU A 202 -0.32 8.61 13.66
N THR A 203 0.50 8.62 12.62
CA THR A 203 1.70 9.44 12.53
C THR A 203 1.51 10.44 11.36
N ASP A 204 2.23 11.56 11.28
CA ASP A 204 3.43 11.95 12.01
C ASP A 204 3.21 13.25 12.81
N TYR A 205 3.40 13.17 14.13
CA TYR A 205 3.32 14.27 15.08
C TYR A 205 4.71 14.82 15.50
N SER A 206 5.78 14.46 14.78
CA SER A 206 7.10 15.08 14.98
C SER A 206 7.03 16.60 14.77
N GLU A 207 7.90 17.34 15.45
CA GLU A 207 7.96 18.81 15.35
C GLU A 207 8.08 19.30 13.90
N ASN A 208 8.87 18.59 13.09
CA ASN A 208 9.06 18.91 11.68
C ASN A 208 7.76 18.70 10.88
N SER A 209 7.02 17.61 11.12
CA SER A 209 5.73 17.34 10.47
C SER A 209 4.69 18.40 10.84
N ILE A 210 4.58 18.73 12.13
CA ILE A 210 3.67 19.79 12.62
C ILE A 210 3.99 21.13 11.95
N LYS A 211 5.27 21.50 11.84
CA LYS A 211 5.69 22.72 11.14
C LYS A 211 5.28 22.71 9.66
N ARG A 212 5.45 21.58 8.96
CA ARG A 212 5.02 21.47 7.55
C ARG A 212 3.51 21.52 7.40
N PHE A 213 2.76 20.93 8.32
CA PHE A 213 1.30 21.04 8.33
C PHE A 213 0.83 22.48 8.50
N ARG A 214 1.43 23.23 9.44
CA ARG A 214 1.15 24.67 9.63
C ARG A 214 1.48 25.48 8.38
N ASN A 215 2.60 25.18 7.72
CA ASN A 215 2.96 25.83 6.45
C ASN A 215 1.97 25.49 5.33
N TYR A 216 1.50 24.24 5.25
CA TYR A 216 0.45 23.84 4.30
C TYR A 216 -0.83 24.64 4.53
N LEU A 217 -1.25 24.82 5.78
CA LEU A 217 -2.41 25.65 6.13
C LEU A 217 -2.18 27.12 5.75
N PHE A 218 -0.99 27.67 6.04
CA PHE A 218 -0.63 29.02 5.64
C PHE A 218 -0.66 29.18 4.11
N ASP A 219 -0.10 28.24 3.36
CA ASP A 219 -0.06 28.29 1.91
C ASP A 219 -1.46 28.22 1.30
N LYS A 220 -2.38 27.45 1.91
CA LYS A 220 -3.77 27.31 1.46
C LYS A 220 -4.60 28.55 1.79
N TYR A 221 -4.57 29.01 3.04
CA TYR A 221 -5.46 30.05 3.56
C TYR A 221 -4.87 31.46 3.52
N LYS A 222 -3.56 31.59 3.32
CA LYS A 222 -2.77 32.84 3.27
C LYS A 222 -2.70 33.65 4.56
N ASN A 223 -3.77 33.68 5.35
CA ASN A 223 -3.83 34.40 6.63
C ASN A 223 -4.78 33.69 7.62
N ILE A 224 -4.58 33.96 8.91
CA ILE A 224 -5.29 33.23 9.98
C ILE A 224 -6.79 33.55 10.01
N LYS A 225 -7.18 34.77 9.62
CA LYS A 225 -8.60 35.15 9.54
C LYS A 225 -9.33 34.30 8.51
N SER A 226 -8.76 34.11 7.32
CA SER A 226 -9.37 33.27 6.29
C SER A 226 -9.50 31.81 6.73
N LEU A 227 -8.51 31.28 7.46
CA LEU A 227 -8.60 29.94 8.05
C LEU A 227 -9.74 29.88 9.07
N ASN A 228 -9.78 30.83 10.01
CA ASN A 228 -10.81 30.90 11.04
C ASN A 228 -12.23 31.05 10.48
N ASP A 229 -12.42 31.94 9.51
CA ASP A 229 -13.69 32.12 8.83
C ASP A 229 -14.14 30.82 8.13
N THR A 230 -13.20 30.06 7.57
CA THR A 230 -13.50 28.81 6.85
C THR A 230 -13.78 27.64 7.80
N LEU A 231 -12.95 27.45 8.82
CA LEU A 231 -13.07 26.33 9.75
C LEU A 231 -14.10 26.61 10.85
N GLY A 232 -14.51 27.86 11.05
CA GLY A 232 -15.23 28.30 12.24
C GLY A 232 -14.38 28.14 13.49
N SER A 233 -13.10 28.50 13.41
CA SER A 233 -12.13 28.45 14.51
C SER A 233 -11.78 29.85 15.00
N GLU A 234 -11.06 29.93 16.13
CA GLU A 234 -10.67 31.20 16.75
C GLU A 234 -9.16 31.27 17.02
N TYR A 235 -8.36 30.72 16.11
CA TYR A 235 -6.92 30.69 16.30
C TYR A 235 -6.30 32.10 16.18
N ARG A 236 -5.36 32.46 17.05
CA ARG A 236 -4.64 33.76 17.02
C ARG A 236 -3.55 33.79 15.94
N SER A 237 -2.95 32.64 15.63
CA SER A 237 -1.90 32.48 14.63
C SER A 237 -1.86 31.06 14.07
N PHE A 238 -1.10 30.80 13.00
CA PHE A 238 -0.88 29.42 12.54
C PHE A 238 0.00 28.59 13.51
N ASN A 239 0.79 29.25 14.36
CA ASN A 239 1.74 28.58 15.25
C ASN A 239 1.09 27.83 16.42
N GLU A 240 -0.16 28.11 16.74
CA GLU A 240 -0.91 27.39 17.78
C GLU A 240 -1.67 26.17 17.25
N ILE A 241 -1.76 26.00 15.93
CA ILE A 241 -2.51 24.90 15.33
C ILE A 241 -1.69 23.62 15.48
N ASN A 242 -2.26 22.62 16.15
CA ASN A 242 -1.72 21.26 16.19
C ASN A 242 -2.62 20.34 15.35
N PRO A 243 -2.08 19.30 14.70
CA PRO A 243 -2.91 18.28 14.10
C PRO A 243 -3.86 17.65 15.13
N PRO A 244 -5.11 17.31 14.74
CA PRO A 244 -6.06 16.64 15.63
C PRO A 244 -5.53 15.26 16.04
N SER A 245 -5.78 14.84 17.28
CA SER A 245 -5.20 13.60 17.83
C SER A 245 -6.01 12.93 18.93
N LYS A 246 -7.16 13.48 19.31
CA LYS A 246 -7.94 13.02 20.47
C LYS A 246 -9.33 12.60 20.05
N ASN A 247 -9.84 11.50 20.58
CA ASN A 247 -11.21 11.10 20.28
C ASN A 247 -12.21 11.76 21.25
N ILE A 248 -13.11 12.60 20.74
CA ILE A 248 -14.11 13.34 21.54
C ILE A 248 -15.08 12.40 22.28
N ASN A 249 -15.22 11.17 21.80
CA ASN A 249 -16.08 10.16 22.41
C ASN A 249 -15.46 9.50 23.64
N THR A 250 -14.15 9.65 23.85
CA THR A 250 -13.44 8.96 24.94
C THR A 250 -12.66 9.90 25.85
N VAL A 251 -12.28 11.09 25.37
CA VAL A 251 -11.52 12.07 26.15
C VAL A 251 -12.07 13.49 26.02
N HIS A 252 -11.89 14.29 27.06
CA HIS A 252 -12.24 15.71 27.05
C HIS A 252 -11.32 16.51 26.12
N LEU A 253 -11.89 17.45 25.36
CA LEU A 253 -11.17 18.35 24.46
C LEU A 253 -11.15 19.77 25.02
N ASN A 254 -9.98 20.40 24.99
CA ASN A 254 -9.85 21.83 25.28
C ASN A 254 -10.30 22.67 24.08
N ASN A 255 -10.18 22.10 22.87
CA ASN A 255 -10.62 22.70 21.64
C ASN A 255 -11.24 21.61 20.76
N PHE A 256 -12.42 21.86 20.20
CA PHE A 256 -13.12 20.94 19.30
C PHE A 256 -12.22 20.42 18.16
N PHE A 257 -11.34 21.27 17.62
CA PHE A 257 -10.43 20.91 16.53
C PHE A 257 -9.33 19.91 16.92
N GLU A 258 -9.21 19.52 18.20
CA GLU A 258 -8.36 18.40 18.63
C GLU A 258 -8.95 17.03 18.22
N HIS A 259 -10.23 16.99 17.82
CA HIS A 259 -10.96 15.76 17.55
C HIS A 259 -10.41 14.97 16.34
N LEU A 260 -10.03 13.72 16.56
CA LEU A 260 -9.68 12.73 15.55
C LEU A 260 -10.40 11.40 15.82
N ASP A 261 -11.04 10.85 14.79
CA ASP A 261 -11.48 9.46 14.67
C ASP A 261 -11.66 9.09 13.19
N TYR A 262 -12.09 7.86 12.91
CA TYR A 262 -12.26 7.34 11.55
C TYR A 262 -13.33 8.04 10.68
N ALA A 263 -14.14 8.94 11.27
CA ALA A 263 -15.15 9.73 10.56
C ALA A 263 -14.86 11.24 10.59
N SER A 264 -13.92 11.70 11.42
CA SER A 264 -13.70 13.10 11.76
C SER A 264 -13.41 14.03 10.58
N SER A 265 -12.90 13.50 9.46
CA SER A 265 -12.71 14.24 8.19
C SER A 265 -14.02 14.58 7.47
N GLY A 266 -15.17 14.11 7.98
CA GLY A 266 -16.48 14.27 7.36
C GLY A 266 -16.89 13.11 6.46
N ARG A 267 -16.08 12.05 6.37
CA ARG A 267 -16.37 10.83 5.61
C ARG A 267 -16.51 9.64 6.56
N LEU A 268 -17.71 9.08 6.67
CA LEU A 268 -17.95 7.84 7.40
C LEU A 268 -17.97 6.67 6.42
N ALA A 269 -17.05 5.71 6.58
CA ALA A 269 -17.10 4.48 5.80
C ALA A 269 -18.25 3.60 6.26
N ILE A 270 -19.02 3.07 5.33
CA ILE A 270 -20.02 2.03 5.53
C ILE A 270 -19.57 0.87 4.67
N TYR A 271 -19.05 -0.20 5.27
CA TYR A 271 -18.46 -1.29 4.52
C TYR A 271 -18.78 -2.65 5.14
N GLY A 272 -18.65 -3.66 4.30
CA GLY A 272 -18.92 -5.03 4.67
C GLY A 272 -18.54 -5.99 3.56
N TRP A 273 -19.16 -7.17 3.59
CA TRP A 273 -19.07 -8.14 2.50
C TRP A 273 -20.43 -8.77 2.22
N ALA A 274 -20.62 -9.20 0.98
CA ALA A 274 -21.80 -9.90 0.50
C ALA A 274 -21.36 -10.88 -0.60
N ALA A 275 -21.71 -12.16 -0.44
CA ALA A 275 -21.21 -13.25 -1.28
C ALA A 275 -21.56 -13.13 -2.77
N GLY A 276 -22.58 -12.34 -3.12
CA GLY A 276 -23.17 -12.32 -4.45
C GLY A 276 -24.04 -13.55 -4.71
N ASN A 277 -24.52 -13.68 -5.95
CA ASN A 277 -25.41 -14.75 -6.41
C ASN A 277 -24.77 -15.61 -7.53
N GLY A 278 -23.44 -15.61 -7.64
CA GLY A 278 -22.70 -16.32 -8.68
C GLY A 278 -22.57 -15.58 -10.02
N GLN A 279 -23.19 -14.40 -10.17
CA GLN A 279 -23.06 -13.54 -11.37
C GLN A 279 -22.03 -12.42 -11.23
N GLY A 280 -21.23 -12.45 -10.16
CA GLY A 280 -20.29 -11.41 -9.77
C GLY A 280 -20.58 -10.84 -8.39
N PRO A 281 -19.90 -9.74 -8.00
CA PRO A 281 -20.08 -9.10 -6.70
C PRO A 281 -21.52 -8.65 -6.47
N ALA A 282 -22.00 -8.75 -5.22
CA ALA A 282 -23.34 -8.25 -4.87
C ALA A 282 -23.47 -6.75 -5.16
N LYS A 283 -24.60 -6.34 -5.75
CA LYS A 283 -24.93 -4.93 -5.93
C LYS A 283 -25.55 -4.39 -4.66
N VAL A 284 -24.89 -3.40 -4.06
CA VAL A 284 -25.32 -2.82 -2.78
C VAL A 284 -25.76 -1.38 -3.01
N ARG A 285 -27.03 -1.12 -2.76
CA ARG A 285 -27.66 0.20 -2.85
C ARG A 285 -27.75 0.81 -1.46
N ILE A 286 -27.57 2.12 -1.39
CA ILE A 286 -27.61 2.87 -0.13
C ILE A 286 -28.80 3.82 -0.15
N PHE A 287 -29.55 3.82 0.96
CA PHE A 287 -30.59 4.81 1.22
C PHE A 287 -30.21 5.62 2.45
N ILE A 288 -30.44 6.93 2.41
CA ILE A 288 -30.27 7.84 3.55
C ILE A 288 -31.61 8.50 3.79
N ASP A 289 -32.15 8.34 5.00
CA ASP A 289 -33.45 8.87 5.42
C ASP A 289 -34.57 8.52 4.42
N GLY A 290 -34.56 7.28 3.94
CA GLY A 290 -35.55 6.77 2.99
C GLY A 290 -35.29 7.09 1.52
N LYS A 291 -34.27 7.92 1.22
CA LYS A 291 -33.94 8.35 -0.14
C LYS A 291 -32.79 7.53 -0.73
N ASP A 292 -32.97 7.01 -1.94
CA ASP A 292 -31.91 6.36 -2.73
C ASP A 292 -30.79 7.36 -3.05
N VAL A 293 -29.55 7.03 -2.65
CA VAL A 293 -28.36 7.85 -2.90
C VAL A 293 -27.34 7.15 -3.81
N GLY A 294 -27.73 6.04 -4.43
CA GLY A 294 -26.91 5.29 -5.38
C GLY A 294 -26.30 4.02 -4.79
N TYR A 295 -25.28 3.52 -5.49
CA TYR A 295 -24.62 2.26 -5.13
C TYR A 295 -23.34 2.50 -4.34
N ALA A 296 -23.06 1.57 -3.43
CA ALA A 296 -21.74 1.37 -2.87
C ALA A 296 -20.77 0.86 -3.97
N GLU A 297 -19.47 1.08 -3.76
CA GLU A 297 -18.43 0.33 -4.45
C GLU A 297 -18.61 -1.16 -4.11
N SER A 298 -18.55 -2.03 -5.11
CA SER A 298 -18.67 -3.49 -4.96
C SER A 298 -17.50 -4.19 -5.67
N GLY A 299 -17.18 -5.40 -5.21
CA GLY A 299 -16.07 -6.19 -5.77
C GLY A 299 -14.71 -5.89 -5.14
N LEU A 300 -14.72 -5.16 -4.03
CA LEU A 300 -13.52 -4.91 -3.23
C LEU A 300 -13.04 -6.22 -2.59
N SER A 301 -11.73 -6.32 -2.37
CA SER A 301 -11.09 -7.49 -1.77
C SER A 301 -11.44 -7.62 -0.29
N ARG A 302 -11.78 -8.85 0.10
CA ARG A 302 -11.97 -9.34 1.47
C ARG A 302 -11.36 -10.73 1.61
N MET A 303 -10.03 -10.76 1.61
CA MET A 303 -9.25 -11.99 1.72
C MET A 303 -9.48 -12.72 3.06
N ASP A 304 -9.68 -11.96 4.13
CA ASP A 304 -10.05 -12.49 5.45
C ASP A 304 -11.34 -13.31 5.41
N VAL A 305 -12.34 -12.83 4.66
CA VAL A 305 -13.63 -13.51 4.48
C VAL A 305 -13.46 -14.75 3.61
N TYR A 306 -12.78 -14.62 2.47
CA TYR A 306 -12.53 -15.73 1.54
C TYR A 306 -11.79 -16.89 2.21
N GLN A 307 -10.76 -16.59 3.01
CA GLN A 307 -10.01 -17.61 3.76
C GLN A 307 -10.82 -18.27 4.89
N THR A 308 -11.83 -17.57 5.41
CA THR A 308 -12.66 -18.06 6.53
C THR A 308 -13.89 -18.82 6.06
N ILE A 309 -14.42 -18.53 4.86
CA ILE A 309 -15.66 -19.12 4.33
C ILE A 309 -15.35 -19.98 3.10
N PRO A 310 -15.21 -21.32 3.26
CA PRO A 310 -14.77 -22.22 2.18
C PRO A 310 -15.72 -22.31 0.98
N THR A 311 -16.95 -21.81 1.10
CA THR A 311 -17.96 -21.84 0.03
C THR A 311 -17.90 -20.62 -0.89
N LEU A 312 -16.98 -19.69 -0.66
CA LEU A 312 -16.78 -18.55 -1.55
C LEU A 312 -15.73 -18.92 -2.59
N ASP A 313 -15.99 -18.57 -3.84
CA ASP A 313 -15.06 -18.83 -4.96
C ASP A 313 -14.10 -17.65 -5.22
N THR A 314 -14.31 -16.52 -4.54
CA THR A 314 -13.56 -15.29 -4.74
C THR A 314 -13.50 -14.43 -3.49
N SER A 315 -12.46 -13.59 -3.38
CA SER A 315 -12.37 -12.51 -2.39
C SER A 315 -13.05 -11.21 -2.84
N ALA A 316 -13.60 -11.13 -4.07
CA ALA A 316 -14.28 -9.95 -4.61
C ALA A 316 -15.70 -9.77 -4.04
N VAL A 317 -15.84 -9.91 -2.73
CA VAL A 317 -17.12 -9.90 -2.00
C VAL A 317 -17.33 -8.63 -1.18
N GLY A 318 -16.33 -7.77 -1.09
CA GLY A 318 -16.39 -6.53 -0.33
C GLY A 318 -17.25 -5.46 -0.99
N TYR A 319 -17.94 -4.68 -0.17
CA TYR A 319 -18.58 -3.43 -0.57
C TYR A 319 -18.17 -2.28 0.36
N ARG A 320 -18.17 -1.05 -0.16
CA ARG A 320 -17.93 0.16 0.64
C ARG A 320 -18.64 1.39 0.08
N TYR A 321 -19.20 2.20 0.97
CA TYR A 321 -19.76 3.51 0.67
C TYR A 321 -19.18 4.54 1.65
N TYR A 322 -18.72 5.68 1.16
CA TYR A 322 -18.30 6.79 2.00
C TYR A 322 -19.42 7.80 2.16
N LEU A 323 -20.09 7.79 3.31
CA LEU A 323 -21.10 8.78 3.68
C LEU A 323 -20.43 10.13 3.95
N ASP A 324 -20.69 11.11 3.08
CA ASP A 324 -20.32 12.51 3.33
C ASP A 324 -21.37 13.17 4.22
N PHE A 325 -21.04 13.33 5.50
CA PHE A 325 -21.94 13.91 6.49
C PHE A 325 -21.67 15.39 6.78
N ARG A 326 -20.75 16.03 6.05
CA ARG A 326 -20.32 17.42 6.32
C ARG A 326 -21.47 18.43 6.23
N LYS A 327 -22.42 18.17 5.34
CA LYS A 327 -23.58 19.03 5.05
C LYS A 327 -24.90 18.47 5.57
N MET A 328 -24.88 17.34 6.27
CA MET A 328 -26.07 16.76 6.88
C MET A 328 -26.53 17.61 8.07
N SER A 329 -27.84 17.65 8.31
CA SER A 329 -28.41 18.28 9.50
C SER A 329 -27.93 17.59 10.77
N LYS A 330 -28.01 18.29 11.90
CA LYS A 330 -27.70 17.68 13.20
C LYS A 330 -28.88 16.82 13.65
N GLY A 331 -28.61 15.61 14.10
CA GLY A 331 -29.63 14.64 14.48
C GLY A 331 -29.25 13.20 14.14
N ILE A 332 -30.16 12.27 14.44
CA ILE A 332 -30.02 10.85 14.11
C ILE A 332 -30.62 10.62 12.73
N HIS A 333 -29.75 10.31 11.77
CA HIS A 333 -30.08 9.90 10.42
C HIS A 333 -30.14 8.37 10.32
N VAL A 334 -30.84 7.84 9.32
CA VAL A 334 -30.92 6.38 9.08
C VAL A 334 -30.25 6.07 7.76
N VAL A 335 -29.27 5.16 7.77
CA VAL A 335 -28.65 4.63 6.56
C VAL A 335 -29.02 3.16 6.39
N ASP A 336 -29.70 2.85 5.30
CA ASP A 336 -30.09 1.49 4.95
C ASP A 336 -29.17 0.95 3.85
N VAL A 337 -28.54 -0.19 4.15
CA VAL A 337 -27.75 -0.99 3.23
C VAL A 337 -28.66 -2.05 2.63
N VAL A 338 -28.79 -2.05 1.31
CA VAL A 338 -29.80 -2.81 0.57
C VAL A 338 -29.14 -3.63 -0.52
N HIS A 339 -29.50 -4.91 -0.60
CA HIS A 339 -29.13 -5.74 -1.73
C HIS A 339 -30.09 -5.49 -2.90
N ASP A 340 -29.54 -5.27 -4.09
CA ASP A 340 -30.29 -5.08 -5.34
C ASP A 340 -30.08 -6.28 -6.26
N ASP A 341 -30.99 -7.27 -6.18
CA ASP A 341 -31.01 -8.41 -7.09
C ASP A 341 -31.94 -8.09 -8.28
N ASN A 342 -31.39 -7.38 -9.26
CA ASN A 342 -32.08 -7.02 -10.51
C ASN A 342 -33.42 -6.30 -10.26
N GLY A 343 -33.42 -5.34 -9.33
CA GLY A 343 -34.59 -4.55 -8.94
C GLY A 343 -35.40 -5.14 -7.78
N LYS A 344 -35.11 -6.38 -7.37
CA LYS A 344 -35.66 -6.93 -6.13
C LYS A 344 -34.81 -6.46 -4.95
N LEU A 345 -35.35 -5.50 -4.20
CA LEU A 345 -34.66 -4.88 -3.08
C LEU A 345 -34.95 -5.58 -1.76
N THR A 346 -33.90 -5.88 -1.00
CA THR A 346 -33.96 -6.52 0.32
C THR A 346 -33.02 -5.82 1.30
N LEU A 347 -33.49 -5.59 2.53
CA LEU A 347 -32.73 -4.89 3.55
C LEU A 347 -31.65 -5.80 4.14
N MET A 348 -30.38 -5.40 4.03
CA MET A 348 -29.25 -6.08 4.66
C MET A 348 -29.02 -5.54 6.08
N LYS A 349 -28.97 -4.22 6.24
CA LYS A 349 -28.69 -3.56 7.51
C LYS A 349 -29.32 -2.17 7.53
N SER A 350 -29.88 -1.78 8.67
CA SER A 350 -30.22 -0.38 8.98
C SER A 350 -29.26 0.13 10.06
N ILE A 351 -28.76 1.36 9.88
CA ILE A 351 -27.72 1.97 10.71
C ILE A 351 -28.21 3.37 11.12
N ASP A 352 -28.43 3.59 12.41
CA ASP A 352 -28.67 4.93 12.93
C ASP A 352 -27.34 5.68 13.07
N VAL A 353 -27.20 6.84 12.44
CA VAL A 353 -25.98 7.66 12.45
C VAL A 353 -26.28 9.02 13.12
N PRO A 354 -25.89 9.23 14.39
CA PRO A 354 -25.97 10.52 15.05
C PRO A 354 -24.93 11.50 14.49
N VAL A 355 -25.38 12.45 13.68
CA VAL A 355 -24.56 13.58 13.22
C VAL A 355 -24.62 14.68 14.27
N MET A 356 -23.49 14.87 14.96
CA MET A 356 -23.44 15.71 16.15
C MET A 356 -23.04 17.15 15.85
N ASP A 357 -23.50 18.08 16.70
CA ASP A 357 -22.95 19.44 16.75
C ASP A 357 -21.70 19.50 17.65
N ARG A 358 -21.03 20.67 17.67
CA ARG A 358 -19.80 20.85 18.44
C ARG A 358 -20.04 20.94 19.95
N GLN A 359 -21.27 21.22 20.35
CA GLN A 359 -21.69 21.36 21.74
C GLN A 359 -22.15 20.01 22.33
N GLN A 360 -22.14 18.95 21.53
CA GLN A 360 -22.62 17.61 21.89
C GLN A 360 -24.08 17.63 22.37
N THR A 361 -24.91 18.51 21.77
CA THR A 361 -26.34 18.55 22.09
C THR A 361 -26.97 17.18 21.82
N LYS A 362 -27.86 16.74 22.72
CA LYS A 362 -28.56 15.46 22.57
C LYS A 362 -29.27 15.43 21.21
N PRO A 363 -28.92 14.48 20.31
CA PRO A 363 -29.48 14.46 18.97
C PRO A 363 -30.92 13.94 19.02
N VAL A 364 -31.76 14.47 18.13
CA VAL A 364 -33.11 13.98 17.87
C VAL A 364 -33.13 13.26 16.53
N ARG A 365 -34.04 12.30 16.35
CA ARG A 365 -34.20 11.64 15.05
C ARG A 365 -34.73 12.62 14.01
N VAL A 366 -34.07 12.66 12.86
CA VAL A 366 -34.39 13.57 11.74
C VAL A 366 -34.69 12.84 10.44
N GLY A 367 -34.42 11.53 10.38
CA GLY A 367 -34.72 10.68 9.24
C GLY A 367 -35.39 9.37 9.63
N GLU A 368 -36.02 8.75 8.64
CA GLU A 368 -36.64 7.42 8.76
C GLU A 368 -36.05 6.47 7.72
N GLY A 369 -35.92 5.19 8.08
CA GLY A 369 -35.47 4.16 7.15
C GLY A 369 -36.55 3.73 6.18
N ILE A 370 -36.13 3.07 5.10
CA ILE A 370 -37.05 2.41 4.17
C ILE A 370 -37.69 1.16 4.79
N LYS A 371 -38.85 0.77 4.26
CA LYS A 371 -39.50 -0.51 4.61
C LYS A 371 -39.30 -1.51 3.47
N LEU A 372 -38.36 -2.43 3.64
CA LEU A 372 -38.11 -3.53 2.71
C LEU A 372 -38.11 -4.87 3.45
N PRO A 373 -38.40 -6.00 2.77
CA PRO A 373 -38.17 -7.32 3.34
C PRO A 373 -36.68 -7.53 3.65
N GLU A 374 -36.37 -8.22 4.74
CA GLU A 374 -35.00 -8.57 5.10
C GLU A 374 -34.36 -9.50 4.04
N GLU A 375 -33.07 -9.31 3.79
CA GLU A 375 -32.27 -10.23 2.97
C GLU A 375 -32.03 -11.54 3.73
N LYS A 376 -32.40 -12.67 3.10
CA LYS A 376 -32.34 -14.03 3.71
C LYS A 376 -31.72 -15.07 2.79
N SER A 377 -31.47 -14.73 1.53
CA SER A 377 -31.00 -15.61 0.47
C SER A 377 -29.47 -15.57 0.29
N MET A 378 -28.82 -14.47 0.68
CA MET A 378 -27.38 -14.26 0.51
C MET A 378 -26.66 -14.19 1.86
N LYS A 379 -25.43 -14.72 1.92
CA LYS A 379 -24.52 -14.50 3.06
C LYS A 379 -23.92 -13.10 2.97
N PHE A 380 -24.03 -12.31 4.02
CA PHE A 380 -23.44 -10.99 4.10
C PHE A 380 -23.15 -10.59 5.55
N TRP A 381 -22.33 -9.56 5.71
CA TRP A 381 -22.13 -8.88 7.00
C TRP A 381 -21.78 -7.41 6.77
N ASN A 382 -22.30 -6.53 7.63
CA ASN A 382 -21.89 -5.13 7.68
C ASN A 382 -20.89 -4.95 8.84
N ASP A 383 -19.63 -4.70 8.51
CA ASP A 383 -18.53 -4.66 9.48
C ASP A 383 -18.48 -3.33 10.25
N TYR A 384 -18.70 -2.21 9.56
CA TYR A 384 -18.59 -0.86 10.13
C TYR A 384 -19.52 0.12 9.39
N PRO A 385 -20.08 1.14 10.06
CA PRO A 385 -19.99 1.41 11.49
C PRO A 385 -20.98 0.59 12.32
N GLU A 386 -20.81 0.63 13.63
CA GLU A 386 -21.86 0.22 14.55
C GLU A 386 -23.01 1.24 14.53
N THR A 387 -24.23 0.78 14.80
CA THR A 387 -25.39 1.68 14.92
C THR A 387 -25.25 2.56 16.14
N LEU A 388 -25.73 3.80 16.05
CA LEU A 388 -25.62 4.84 17.07
C LEU A 388 -24.19 5.28 17.39
N GLN A 389 -23.21 5.02 16.52
CA GLN A 389 -21.88 5.63 16.62
C GLN A 389 -21.95 7.13 16.26
N PRO A 390 -21.76 8.05 17.22
CA PRO A 390 -21.83 9.49 16.94
C PRO A 390 -20.64 9.97 16.10
N VAL A 391 -20.93 10.83 15.12
CA VAL A 391 -19.91 11.40 14.22
C VAL A 391 -19.83 12.92 14.36
N TYR A 392 -18.60 13.44 14.38
CA TYR A 392 -18.31 14.86 14.56
C TYR A 392 -17.39 15.34 13.45
N TYR A 393 -17.88 16.26 12.62
CA TYR A 393 -17.07 16.79 11.54
C TYR A 393 -16.07 17.82 12.06
N ASN A 394 -14.78 17.47 11.99
CA ASN A 394 -13.66 18.36 12.25
C ASN A 394 -12.98 18.74 10.92
N PRO A 395 -13.19 19.96 10.39
CA PRO A 395 -12.58 20.36 9.13
C PRO A 395 -11.04 20.46 9.21
N LEU A 396 -10.44 20.59 10.40
CA LEU A 396 -8.98 20.50 10.56
C LEU A 396 -8.47 19.07 10.37
N SER A 397 -9.28 18.05 10.70
CA SER A 397 -8.99 16.64 10.42
C SER A 397 -8.96 16.37 8.92
N GLU A 398 -9.92 16.92 8.17
CA GLU A 398 -9.90 16.88 6.70
C GLU A 398 -8.64 17.55 6.13
N GLU A 399 -8.23 18.71 6.66
CA GLU A 399 -6.97 19.35 6.23
C GLU A 399 -5.74 18.52 6.56
N PHE A 400 -5.71 17.87 7.72
CA PHE A 400 -4.59 17.02 8.12
C PHE A 400 -4.49 15.79 7.20
N TYR A 401 -5.62 15.19 6.85
CA TYR A 401 -5.64 14.12 5.87
C TYR A 401 -5.13 14.57 4.49
N ASN A 402 -5.64 15.70 3.98
CA ASN A 402 -5.22 16.26 2.69
C ASN A 402 -3.72 16.59 2.65
N PHE A 403 -3.18 17.12 3.75
CA PHE A 403 -1.74 17.32 3.91
C PHE A 403 -0.96 15.99 3.81
N ARG A 404 -1.37 14.96 4.56
CA ARG A 404 -0.68 13.67 4.62
C ARG A 404 -0.61 13.00 3.25
N LYS A 405 -1.72 12.91 2.52
CA LYS A 405 -1.70 12.25 1.20
C LYS A 405 -0.84 12.99 0.17
N LYS A 406 -0.82 14.31 0.23
CA LYS A 406 0.07 15.14 -0.60
C LYS A 406 1.55 14.89 -0.26
N GLU A 407 1.88 14.76 1.03
CA GLU A 407 3.25 14.50 1.48
C GLU A 407 3.76 13.13 1.00
N VAL A 408 2.93 12.08 1.07
CA VAL A 408 3.27 10.76 0.52
C VAL A 408 3.58 10.84 -0.98
N ALA A 409 2.70 11.46 -1.76
CA ALA A 409 2.91 11.62 -3.20
C ALA A 409 4.21 12.40 -3.51
N ARG A 410 4.47 13.49 -2.77
CA ARG A 410 5.66 14.32 -2.95
C ARG A 410 6.96 13.57 -2.65
N GLU A 411 6.96 12.68 -1.67
CA GLU A 411 8.14 11.89 -1.35
C GLU A 411 8.50 10.94 -2.48
N ILE A 412 7.51 10.23 -3.04
CA ILE A 412 7.71 9.35 -4.19
C ILE A 412 8.20 10.16 -5.40
N GLN A 413 7.59 11.33 -5.66
CA GLN A 413 8.01 12.23 -6.75
C GLN A 413 9.51 12.57 -6.66
N LYS A 414 10.02 12.92 -5.47
CA LYS A 414 11.46 13.24 -5.30
C LYS A 414 12.37 12.09 -5.71
N TYR A 415 12.05 10.86 -5.32
CA TYR A 415 12.86 9.69 -5.68
C TYR A 415 12.69 9.30 -7.16
N ALA A 416 11.47 9.43 -7.69
CA ALA A 416 11.20 9.24 -9.10
C ALA A 416 11.93 10.25 -10.00
N ASP A 417 12.06 11.50 -9.55
CA ASP A 417 12.80 12.55 -10.26
C ASP A 417 14.29 12.25 -10.35
N ILE A 418 14.88 11.69 -9.28
CA ILE A 418 16.28 11.22 -9.29
C ILE A 418 16.48 10.12 -10.34
N VAL A 419 15.59 9.12 -10.37
CA VAL A 419 15.68 8.01 -11.35
C VAL A 419 15.38 8.48 -12.77
N SER A 420 14.33 9.26 -12.98
CA SER A 420 13.92 9.74 -14.29
C SER A 420 14.93 10.72 -14.91
N SER A 421 15.71 11.42 -14.10
CA SER A 421 16.81 12.28 -14.55
C SER A 421 18.09 11.51 -14.92
N SER A 422 18.14 10.20 -14.67
CA SER A 422 19.27 9.33 -15.06
C SER A 422 19.06 8.72 -16.45
N CYS A 423 19.95 7.82 -16.88
CA CYS A 423 19.81 7.04 -18.12
C CYS A 423 18.52 6.18 -18.18
N ILE A 424 17.81 5.99 -17.06
CA ILE A 424 16.56 5.24 -17.02
C ILE A 424 15.44 5.97 -17.76
N GLY A 425 15.28 7.27 -17.51
CA GLY A 425 14.21 8.10 -18.07
C GLY A 425 12.84 7.86 -17.42
N ARG A 426 11.96 8.86 -17.51
CA ARG A 426 10.62 8.84 -16.89
C ARG A 426 9.77 7.64 -17.30
N ASP A 427 9.81 7.24 -18.58
CA ASP A 427 8.93 6.18 -19.10
C ASP A 427 9.21 4.80 -18.53
N ARG A 428 10.41 4.60 -17.95
CA ARG A 428 10.78 3.37 -17.24
C ARG A 428 10.74 3.51 -15.72
N THR A 429 10.34 4.65 -15.18
CA THR A 429 10.24 4.90 -13.73
C THR A 429 8.82 4.64 -13.24
N PHE A 430 8.67 3.79 -12.23
CA PHE A 430 7.40 3.39 -11.64
C PHE A 430 7.38 3.62 -10.13
N SER A 431 6.22 3.90 -9.54
CA SER A 431 6.06 3.77 -8.09
C SER A 431 6.02 2.30 -7.67
N HIS A 432 6.12 2.04 -6.37
CA HIS A 432 5.72 0.79 -5.74
C HIS A 432 4.89 1.16 -4.53
N GLN A 433 3.58 0.93 -4.58
CA GLN A 433 2.68 1.47 -3.58
C GLN A 433 1.53 0.53 -3.20
N ILE A 434 1.17 0.54 -1.92
CA ILE A 434 -0.04 -0.12 -1.43
C ILE A 434 -1.31 0.58 -1.92
N ALA A 435 -2.35 -0.19 -2.19
CA ALA A 435 -3.60 0.30 -2.77
C ALA A 435 -4.81 -0.01 -1.86
N PRO A 436 -5.02 0.76 -0.77
CA PRO A 436 -6.09 0.51 0.19
C PRO A 436 -7.49 0.65 -0.41
N MET A 437 -7.65 1.38 -1.52
CA MET A 437 -8.93 1.50 -2.21
C MET A 437 -9.47 0.15 -2.71
N PHE A 438 -8.62 -0.88 -2.89
CA PHE A 438 -9.05 -2.20 -3.35
C PHE A 438 -9.42 -3.17 -2.22
N ASN A 439 -9.19 -2.80 -0.96
CA ASN A 439 -9.55 -3.63 0.19
C ASN A 439 -10.66 -2.91 0.96
N ALA A 440 -11.82 -3.55 1.10
CA ALA A 440 -12.99 -2.88 1.67
C ALA A 440 -12.76 -2.45 3.13
N ASP A 441 -11.95 -3.22 3.85
CA ASP A 441 -11.65 -3.07 5.27
C ASP A 441 -10.44 -2.17 5.57
N TRP A 442 -9.68 -1.73 4.56
CA TRP A 442 -8.52 -0.86 4.75
C TRP A 442 -8.94 0.61 4.80
N ASN A 443 -8.36 1.36 5.75
CA ASN A 443 -8.66 2.78 5.92
C ASN A 443 -7.69 3.65 5.11
N GLU A 444 -8.22 4.27 4.04
CA GLU A 444 -7.45 5.14 3.14
C GLU A 444 -6.91 6.39 3.84
N GLU A 445 -7.58 6.88 4.90
CA GLU A 445 -7.14 8.06 5.65
C GLU A 445 -5.94 7.78 6.56
N LYS A 446 -5.93 6.60 7.17
CA LYS A 446 -4.87 6.14 8.05
C LYS A 446 -3.56 6.00 7.29
N ILE A 447 -3.62 5.39 6.11
CA ILE A 447 -2.47 5.10 5.25
C ILE A 447 -2.05 6.34 4.42
N ALA A 448 -3.03 7.10 3.93
CA ALA A 448 -2.85 8.36 3.20
C ALA A 448 -2.02 8.25 1.92
N VAL A 449 -2.34 7.31 1.03
CA VAL A 449 -1.60 7.08 -0.23
C VAL A 449 -2.34 7.52 -1.49
N GLU A 450 -3.62 7.92 -1.39
CA GLU A 450 -4.50 8.21 -2.54
C GLU A 450 -3.84 9.08 -3.63
N ASP A 451 -3.22 10.20 -3.26
CA ASP A 451 -2.61 11.14 -4.21
C ASP A 451 -1.40 10.55 -4.95
N SER A 452 -0.73 9.56 -4.37
CA SER A 452 0.40 8.86 -5.01
C SER A 452 -0.03 7.85 -6.08
N LEU A 453 -1.32 7.50 -6.12
CA LEU A 453 -1.88 6.58 -7.11
C LEU A 453 -2.61 7.31 -8.25
N LYS A 454 -2.56 8.65 -8.26
CA LYS A 454 -3.11 9.49 -9.33
C LYS A 454 -2.10 9.67 -10.47
N LYS A 455 -2.61 9.75 -11.70
CA LYS A 455 -1.83 10.09 -12.90
C LYS A 455 -1.02 11.37 -12.65
N ASN A 456 0.26 11.32 -12.96
CA ASN A 456 1.22 12.40 -12.74
C ASN A 456 2.35 12.36 -13.77
N ASN A 457 3.22 13.37 -13.76
CA ASN A 457 4.30 13.54 -14.74
C ASN A 457 5.68 13.06 -14.25
N HIS A 458 5.78 12.50 -13.04
CA HIS A 458 7.04 12.10 -12.42
C HIS A 458 7.34 10.61 -12.59
N TYR A 459 6.30 9.77 -12.55
CA TYR A 459 6.41 8.31 -12.67
C TYR A 459 5.16 7.70 -13.31
N ASN A 460 5.28 6.45 -13.77
CA ASN A 460 4.14 5.58 -14.06
C ASN A 460 3.65 4.92 -12.78
N ILE A 461 2.35 4.64 -12.69
CA ILE A 461 1.79 4.04 -11.48
C ILE A 461 2.27 2.60 -11.37
N GLY A 462 2.85 2.26 -10.21
CA GLY A 462 3.07 0.88 -9.80
C GLY A 462 2.42 0.64 -8.44
N LEU A 463 1.65 -0.44 -8.36
CA LEU A 463 0.76 -0.74 -7.25
C LEU A 463 0.73 -2.23 -6.89
N ASN A 464 0.54 -2.54 -5.61
CA ASN A 464 0.48 -3.92 -5.12
C ASN A 464 -0.92 -4.48 -5.30
N ALA A 465 -1.01 -5.75 -5.67
CA ALA A 465 -2.28 -6.42 -5.97
C ALA A 465 -2.38 -7.77 -5.25
N TYR A 466 -3.26 -7.84 -4.25
CA TYR A 466 -3.50 -9.05 -3.46
C TYR A 466 -4.96 -9.49 -3.56
N GLY A 467 -5.19 -10.79 -3.72
CA GLY A 467 -6.54 -11.31 -3.88
C GLY A 467 -7.20 -10.79 -5.15
N SER A 468 -8.47 -10.46 -5.04
CA SER A 468 -9.27 -9.84 -6.10
C SER A 468 -8.83 -8.44 -6.51
N ALA A 469 -7.90 -7.81 -5.79
CA ALA A 469 -7.23 -6.61 -6.30
C ALA A 469 -6.39 -6.91 -7.55
N PHE A 470 -6.08 -8.18 -7.85
CA PHE A 470 -5.42 -8.59 -9.09
C PHE A 470 -6.41 -8.99 -10.19
N TYR A 471 -7.43 -9.79 -9.87
CA TYR A 471 -8.28 -10.41 -10.89
C TYR A 471 -9.71 -9.85 -10.96
N GLY A 472 -10.14 -9.05 -9.99
CA GLY A 472 -11.52 -8.54 -9.93
C GLY A 472 -11.74 -7.34 -10.84
N ASP A 473 -12.95 -7.18 -11.39
CA ASP A 473 -13.27 -6.09 -12.32
C ASP A 473 -13.03 -4.68 -11.76
N TYR A 474 -13.04 -4.53 -10.43
CA TYR A 474 -12.87 -3.25 -9.76
C TYR A 474 -11.54 -2.57 -10.12
N ILE A 475 -10.41 -3.29 -10.14
CA ILE A 475 -9.10 -2.68 -10.48
C ILE A 475 -9.08 -2.18 -11.92
N PHE A 476 -9.65 -2.93 -12.86
CA PHE A 476 -9.67 -2.55 -14.27
C PHE A 476 -10.58 -1.33 -14.53
N ASN A 477 -11.73 -1.29 -13.87
CA ASN A 477 -12.60 -0.11 -13.87
C ASN A 477 -11.92 1.10 -13.23
N TRP A 478 -11.18 0.90 -12.15
CA TRP A 478 -10.41 1.97 -11.50
C TRP A 478 -9.28 2.49 -12.40
N LEU A 479 -8.51 1.61 -13.06
CA LEU A 479 -7.45 1.99 -14.01
C LEU A 479 -8.02 2.84 -15.15
N LYS A 480 -9.13 2.38 -15.74
CA LYS A 480 -9.83 3.08 -16.82
C LYS A 480 -10.35 4.44 -16.40
N THR A 481 -11.07 4.53 -15.28
CA THR A 481 -11.63 5.79 -14.79
C THR A 481 -10.57 6.77 -14.28
N SER A 482 -9.43 6.26 -13.81
CA SER A 482 -8.26 7.05 -13.41
C SER A 482 -7.39 7.51 -14.60
N GLY A 483 -7.67 7.04 -15.82
CA GLY A 483 -6.90 7.38 -17.02
C GLY A 483 -5.47 6.82 -17.01
N ILE A 484 -5.26 5.71 -16.31
CA ILE A 484 -3.97 5.00 -16.20
C ILE A 484 -3.93 3.93 -17.29
N GLU A 485 -3.13 4.19 -18.33
CA GLU A 485 -3.01 3.32 -19.51
C GLU A 485 -1.69 2.54 -19.53
N SER A 486 -0.76 2.87 -18.63
CA SER A 486 0.53 2.20 -18.48
C SER A 486 0.89 2.15 -17.00
N TYR A 487 1.10 0.95 -16.49
CA TYR A 487 1.34 0.71 -15.07
C TYR A 487 2.21 -0.53 -14.84
N GLY A 488 2.70 -0.69 -13.62
CA GLY A 488 3.40 -1.89 -13.16
C GLY A 488 2.69 -2.52 -11.97
N ILE A 489 2.89 -3.82 -11.78
CA ILE A 489 2.46 -4.54 -10.56
C ILE A 489 3.72 -5.07 -9.88
N PRO A 490 4.41 -4.25 -9.06
CA PRO A 490 5.68 -4.62 -8.44
C PRO A 490 5.58 -5.69 -7.36
N GLU A 491 4.37 -5.98 -6.89
CA GLU A 491 4.12 -7.08 -5.97
C GLU A 491 2.69 -7.61 -6.18
N VAL A 492 2.56 -8.92 -6.42
CA VAL A 492 1.26 -9.57 -6.58
C VAL A 492 1.19 -10.96 -5.95
N HIS A 493 0.06 -11.26 -5.34
CA HIS A 493 -0.36 -12.62 -5.05
C HIS A 493 -1.88 -12.78 -5.25
N PRO A 494 -2.34 -13.54 -6.27
CA PRO A 494 -3.78 -13.67 -6.56
C PRO A 494 -4.58 -14.35 -5.45
N MET A 495 -3.95 -15.28 -4.72
CA MET A 495 -4.54 -15.97 -3.56
C MET A 495 -5.92 -16.58 -3.85
N VAL A 496 -6.08 -17.24 -5.00
CA VAL A 496 -7.32 -17.89 -5.42
C VAL A 496 -7.00 -19.28 -5.98
N GLU A 497 -7.83 -20.28 -5.66
CA GLU A 497 -7.59 -21.67 -6.04
C GLU A 497 -7.76 -21.95 -7.55
N ASN A 498 -8.30 -20.98 -8.30
CA ASN A 498 -8.69 -21.16 -9.69
C ASN A 498 -7.61 -20.60 -10.65
N GLU A 499 -6.96 -21.50 -11.39
CA GLU A 499 -5.92 -21.16 -12.37
C GLU A 499 -6.44 -20.33 -13.55
N GLU A 500 -7.68 -20.54 -13.98
CA GLU A 500 -8.28 -19.80 -15.11
C GLU A 500 -8.47 -18.33 -14.74
N ILE A 501 -8.95 -18.04 -13.53
CA ILE A 501 -9.08 -16.67 -13.03
C ILE A 501 -7.72 -15.94 -13.06
N ILE A 502 -6.64 -16.65 -12.71
CA ILE A 502 -5.29 -16.08 -12.71
C ILE A 502 -4.78 -15.87 -14.14
N TYR A 503 -5.00 -16.85 -15.02
CA TYR A 503 -4.64 -16.76 -16.44
C TYR A 503 -5.33 -15.57 -17.12
N ASP A 504 -6.65 -15.46 -16.96
CA ASP A 504 -7.46 -14.37 -17.51
C ASP A 504 -7.01 -13.02 -16.96
N ALA A 505 -6.68 -12.94 -15.66
CA ALA A 505 -6.16 -11.71 -15.06
C ALA A 505 -4.81 -11.29 -15.66
N LEU A 506 -3.90 -12.23 -15.94
CA LEU A 506 -2.62 -11.95 -16.61
C LEU A 506 -2.85 -11.39 -18.02
N GLU A 507 -3.75 -12.00 -18.79
CA GLU A 507 -4.14 -11.48 -20.11
C GLU A 507 -4.80 -10.11 -20.03
N HIS A 508 -5.71 -9.92 -19.07
CA HIS A 508 -6.45 -8.69 -18.91
C HIS A 508 -5.53 -7.53 -18.51
N HIS A 509 -4.56 -7.78 -17.61
CA HIS A 509 -3.52 -6.81 -17.29
C HIS A 509 -2.65 -6.45 -18.49
N HIS A 510 -2.17 -7.44 -19.26
CA HIS A 510 -1.43 -7.19 -20.49
C HIS A 510 -2.22 -6.31 -21.45
N ASN A 511 -3.50 -6.62 -21.68
CA ASN A 511 -4.36 -5.91 -22.62
C ASN A 511 -4.73 -4.49 -22.15
N ASN A 512 -4.63 -4.21 -20.85
CA ASN A 512 -4.87 -2.88 -20.28
C ASN A 512 -3.58 -2.07 -20.02
N GLY A 513 -2.41 -2.56 -20.46
CA GLY A 513 -1.17 -1.78 -20.43
C GLY A 513 -0.24 -2.04 -19.23
N ALA A 514 -0.35 -3.18 -18.56
CA ALA A 514 0.67 -3.60 -17.59
C ALA A 514 2.02 -3.80 -18.29
N ILE A 515 3.04 -3.07 -17.85
CA ILE A 515 4.41 -3.15 -18.38
C ILE A 515 5.19 -4.31 -17.77
N PHE A 516 4.92 -4.61 -16.50
CA PHE A 516 5.45 -5.77 -15.80
C PHE A 516 4.53 -6.18 -14.66
N ILE A 517 4.59 -7.46 -14.32
CA ILE A 517 3.92 -8.07 -13.17
C ILE A 517 4.99 -8.86 -12.42
N SER A 518 5.15 -8.61 -11.13
CA SER A 518 6.14 -9.24 -10.28
C SER A 518 5.44 -10.10 -9.22
N PRO A 519 5.38 -11.43 -9.43
CA PRO A 519 4.86 -12.35 -8.43
C PRO A 519 5.61 -12.23 -7.10
N TYR A 520 4.90 -12.43 -5.97
CA TYR A 520 5.38 -12.17 -4.61
C TYR A 520 6.82 -12.65 -4.37
N TYR A 521 7.09 -13.96 -4.41
CA TYR A 521 8.45 -14.46 -4.60
C TYR A 521 8.51 -15.93 -5.02
N LEU A 522 9.66 -16.30 -5.59
CA LEU A 522 10.09 -17.66 -5.88
C LEU A 522 11.29 -17.99 -5.01
N GLU A 523 11.23 -19.07 -4.24
CA GLU A 523 12.38 -19.50 -3.46
C GLU A 523 13.46 -20.09 -4.39
N MET A 524 14.66 -19.52 -4.30
CA MET A 524 15.81 -19.93 -5.10
C MET A 524 16.84 -20.71 -4.28
N LYS A 525 16.84 -20.54 -2.96
CA LYS A 525 17.78 -21.22 -2.07
C LYS A 525 17.20 -22.57 -1.62
N PRO A 526 18.04 -23.57 -1.35
CA PRO A 526 17.61 -24.82 -0.73
C PRO A 526 17.05 -24.59 0.68
N GLU A 527 16.20 -25.50 1.16
CA GLU A 527 15.62 -25.43 2.52
C GLU A 527 16.68 -25.39 3.64
N SER A 528 17.89 -25.92 3.39
CA SER A 528 19.00 -25.88 4.33
C SER A 528 19.40 -24.46 4.75
N PHE A 529 19.04 -23.44 3.97
CA PHE A 529 19.30 -22.04 4.30
C PHE A 529 18.37 -21.43 5.36
N GLY A 530 17.37 -22.20 5.79
CA GLY A 530 16.31 -21.72 6.66
C GLY A 530 15.32 -20.82 5.93
N VAL A 531 14.06 -20.89 6.36
CA VAL A 531 12.96 -20.10 5.82
C VAL A 531 12.09 -19.65 6.99
N ASP A 532 11.67 -18.39 6.98
CA ASP A 532 10.59 -17.93 7.85
C ASP A 532 9.32 -18.73 7.48
N LYS A 533 8.75 -19.44 8.46
CA LYS A 533 7.64 -20.36 8.21
C LYS A 533 6.37 -19.65 7.76
N GLU A 534 6.12 -18.44 8.27
CA GLU A 534 4.95 -17.67 7.90
C GLU A 534 5.13 -17.07 6.51
N HIS A 535 6.32 -16.55 6.22
CA HIS A 535 6.65 -16.06 4.89
C HIS A 535 6.64 -17.18 3.84
N LYS A 536 7.07 -18.42 4.21
CA LYS A 536 7.09 -19.61 3.32
C LYS A 536 5.73 -19.91 2.70
N LYS A 537 4.63 -19.57 3.39
CA LYS A 537 3.26 -19.82 2.93
C LYS A 537 2.95 -19.15 1.59
N PHE A 538 3.64 -18.07 1.25
CA PHE A 538 3.44 -17.32 0.02
C PHE A 538 4.44 -17.68 -1.10
N SER A 539 5.32 -18.67 -0.86
CA SER A 539 6.31 -19.09 -1.85
C SER A 539 5.64 -19.72 -3.06
N ILE A 540 5.86 -19.17 -4.24
CA ILE A 540 5.30 -19.70 -5.48
C ILE A 540 6.10 -20.94 -5.87
N ASN A 541 5.48 -22.11 -5.77
CA ASN A 541 6.04 -23.36 -6.27
C ASN A 541 4.91 -24.36 -6.51
N GLU A 542 5.22 -25.38 -7.33
CA GLU A 542 4.29 -26.39 -7.80
C GLU A 542 3.45 -27.05 -6.70
N ASN A 543 4.02 -27.25 -5.50
CA ASN A 543 3.38 -28.04 -4.43
C ASN A 543 2.86 -27.20 -3.25
N ASN A 544 3.01 -25.87 -3.28
CA ASN A 544 2.58 -25.03 -2.15
C ASN A 544 1.10 -24.67 -2.27
N THR A 545 0.26 -25.39 -1.54
CA THR A 545 -1.19 -25.13 -1.48
C THR A 545 -1.56 -23.96 -0.56
N ASN A 546 -0.63 -23.45 0.26
CA ASN A 546 -0.91 -22.29 1.11
C ASN A 546 -1.17 -21.07 0.23
N TYR A 547 -2.25 -20.36 0.55
CA TYR A 547 -2.76 -19.22 -0.23
C TYR A 547 -2.84 -19.51 -1.74
N TYR A 548 -3.01 -20.77 -2.14
CA TYR A 548 -3.11 -21.19 -3.54
C TYR A 548 -1.90 -20.81 -4.40
N SER A 549 -0.70 -20.85 -3.81
CA SER A 549 0.55 -20.54 -4.51
C SER A 549 0.84 -21.50 -5.68
N SER A 550 0.39 -22.76 -5.59
CA SER A 550 0.47 -23.75 -6.66
C SER A 550 -0.38 -23.36 -7.87
N SER A 551 -1.62 -22.88 -7.67
CA SER A 551 -2.48 -22.39 -8.77
C SER A 551 -1.82 -21.23 -9.49
N PHE A 552 -1.16 -20.31 -8.76
CA PHE A 552 -0.40 -19.23 -9.38
C PHE A 552 0.81 -19.76 -10.18
N TYR A 553 1.55 -20.74 -9.64
CA TYR A 553 2.65 -21.38 -10.34
C TYR A 553 2.19 -22.01 -11.68
N HIS A 554 1.09 -22.75 -11.67
CA HIS A 554 0.56 -23.42 -12.86
C HIS A 554 0.05 -22.43 -13.90
N ALA A 555 -0.67 -21.38 -13.49
CA ALA A 555 -1.12 -20.31 -14.39
C ALA A 555 0.06 -19.58 -15.07
N LEU A 556 1.13 -19.27 -14.31
CA LEU A 556 2.37 -18.69 -14.87
C LEU A 556 3.09 -19.65 -15.81
N SER A 557 3.03 -20.96 -15.55
CA SER A 557 3.61 -21.97 -16.44
C SER A 557 2.81 -22.08 -17.75
N ARG A 558 1.47 -22.04 -17.63
CA ARG A 558 0.54 -22.16 -18.74
C ARG A 558 0.64 -20.96 -19.69
N ILE A 559 0.56 -19.73 -19.18
CA ILE A 559 0.64 -18.49 -20.00
C ILE A 559 1.94 -18.39 -20.82
N MET A 560 3.01 -19.09 -20.38
CA MET A 560 4.30 -19.11 -21.07
C MET A 560 4.47 -20.25 -22.06
N LYS A 561 3.69 -21.33 -21.94
CA LYS A 561 3.79 -22.53 -22.78
C LYS A 561 2.76 -22.54 -23.90
N GLU A 562 1.59 -21.98 -23.64
CA GLU A 562 0.54 -21.71 -24.63
C GLU A 562 0.91 -20.52 -25.50
#